data_AF-A0A2I1WJH8-F1
#
_entry.id   AF-A0A2I1WJH8-F1
#
_cell.length_a   1.000
_cell.length_b   1.000
_cell.length_c   1.000
_cell.angle_alpha   90.00
_cell.angle_beta   90.00
_cell.angle_gamma   90.00
#
_symmetry.space_group_name_H-M   'P 1'
#
loop_
_entity.id
_entity.type
_entity.pdbx_description
1 polymer ?
#
loop_
_entity_poly.entity_id
_entity_poly.type
_entity_poly.pdbx_seq_one_letter_code
_entity_poly.pdbx_strand_id
1 'polypeptide(L)'
;MNPITKILKTSLTSFARRQRKQKSAKELNKLDLEIKQIKRQIQVLDVLANSLNYCCHLPADHPQHISWKNADPAINILFNYALMLDKQSQQAENKVSQLKERSKNEY
;
A
#
# COMPACT_ATOMS: atom_id res chain seq x y z
N MET A 1 46.29 -10.44 -16.77
CA MET A 1 45.54 -9.34 -16.12
C MET A 1 46.30 -8.96 -14.84
N ASN A 2 46.63 -7.69 -14.62
CA ASN A 2 47.45 -7.27 -13.46
C ASN A 2 46.65 -7.41 -12.14
N PRO A 3 47.26 -7.88 -11.03
CA PRO A 3 46.61 -8.01 -9.73
C PRO A 3 45.88 -6.74 -9.26
N ILE A 4 46.42 -5.55 -9.55
CA ILE A 4 45.78 -4.27 -9.23
C ILE A 4 44.43 -4.13 -9.97
N THR A 5 44.39 -4.52 -11.24
CA THR A 5 43.16 -4.48 -12.06
C THR A 5 42.12 -5.48 -11.59
N LYS A 6 42.56 -6.64 -11.07
CA LYS A 6 41.67 -7.66 -10.47
C LYS A 6 41.04 -7.16 -9.17
N ILE A 7 41.83 -6.53 -8.30
CA ILE A 7 41.37 -5.93 -7.04
C ILE A 7 40.36 -4.81 -7.33
N LEU A 8 40.70 -3.88 -8.22
CA LEU A 8 39.81 -2.78 -8.60
C LEU A 8 38.48 -3.27 -9.16
N LYS A 9 38.50 -4.26 -10.08
CA LYS A 9 37.27 -4.87 -10.61
C LYS A 9 36.41 -5.47 -9.48
N THR A 10 37.02 -6.22 -8.57
CA THR A 10 36.30 -6.88 -7.47
C THR A 10 35.68 -5.86 -6.51
N SER A 11 36.41 -4.80 -6.17
CA SER A 11 35.92 -3.70 -5.33
C SER A 11 34.78 -2.92 -6.00
N LEU A 12 34.88 -2.63 -7.31
CA LEU A 12 33.82 -1.98 -8.07
C LEU A 12 32.56 -2.86 -8.17
N THR A 13 32.70 -4.15 -8.45
CA THR A 13 31.57 -5.09 -8.52
C THR A 13 30.87 -5.23 -7.16
N SER A 14 31.63 -5.34 -6.08
CA SER A 14 31.07 -5.43 -4.71
C SER A 14 30.37 -4.13 -4.30
N PHE A 15 30.96 -2.97 -4.61
CA PHE A 15 30.33 -1.67 -4.37
C PHE A 15 29.02 -1.52 -5.16
N ALA A 16 29.03 -1.80 -6.46
CA ALA A 16 27.83 -1.75 -7.31
C ALA A 16 26.74 -2.69 -6.79
N ARG A 17 27.10 -3.92 -6.37
CA ARG A 17 26.15 -4.88 -5.78
C ARG A 17 25.56 -4.35 -4.47
N ARG A 18 26.38 -3.75 -3.60
CA ARG A 18 25.91 -3.16 -2.33
C ARG A 18 24.95 -2.00 -2.57
N GLN A 19 25.25 -1.13 -3.52
CA GLN A 19 24.40 0.01 -3.88
C GLN A 19 23.04 -0.44 -4.43
N ARG A 20 23.02 -1.46 -5.30
CA ARG A 20 21.78 -2.07 -5.81
C ARG A 20 20.91 -2.63 -4.68
N LYS A 21 21.49 -3.44 -3.79
CA LYS A 21 20.79 -3.99 -2.61
C LYS A 21 20.18 -2.89 -1.75
N GLN A 22 20.93 -1.81 -1.50
CA GLN A 22 20.44 -0.71 -0.68
C GLN A 22 19.27 0.04 -1.34
N LYS A 23 19.31 0.22 -2.67
CA LYS A 23 18.21 0.83 -3.43
C LYS A 23 16.96 -0.04 -3.36
N SER A 24 17.09 -1.35 -3.60
CA SER A 24 15.96 -2.29 -3.52
C SER A 24 15.35 -2.36 -2.12
N ALA A 25 16.18 -2.35 -1.07
CA ALA A 25 15.69 -2.33 0.31
C ALA A 25 14.89 -1.05 0.64
N LYS A 26 15.35 0.11 0.17
CA LYS A 26 14.61 1.38 0.33
C LYS A 26 13.27 1.35 -0.40
N GLU A 27 13.22 0.81 -1.61
CA GLU A 27 12.01 0.70 -2.40
C GLU A 27 10.99 -0.25 -1.75
N LEU A 28 11.46 -1.40 -1.24
CA LEU A 28 10.63 -2.36 -0.53
C LEU A 28 10.04 -1.78 0.75
N ASN A 29 10.84 -1.06 1.55
CA ASN A 29 10.36 -0.37 2.74
C ASN A 29 9.29 0.68 2.41
N LYS A 30 9.43 1.40 1.29
CA LYS A 30 8.44 2.38 0.84
C LYS A 30 7.11 1.71 0.49
N LEU A 31 7.16 0.61 -0.27
CA LEU A 31 5.96 -0.14 -0.65
C LEU A 31 5.28 -0.79 0.55
N ASP A 32 6.03 -1.33 1.51
CA ASP A 32 5.46 -1.87 2.75
C ASP A 32 4.74 -0.79 3.57
N LEU A 33 5.28 0.44 3.62
CA LEU A 33 4.61 1.57 4.25
C LEU A 33 3.31 1.94 3.52
N GLU A 34 3.34 1.99 2.19
CA GLU A 34 2.19 2.29 1.34
C GLU A 34 1.06 1.26 1.56
N ILE A 35 1.39 -0.04 1.56
CA ILE A 35 0.43 -1.12 1.83
C ILE A 35 -0.19 -0.96 3.23
N LYS A 36 0.63 -0.65 4.26
CA LYS A 36 0.12 -0.41 5.62
C LYS A 36 -0.81 0.79 5.69
N GLN A 37 -0.52 1.86 4.96
CA GLN A 37 -1.38 3.04 4.89
C GLN A 37 -2.72 2.72 4.21
N ILE A 38 -2.68 2.02 3.08
CA ILE A 38 -3.90 1.60 2.36
C ILE A 38 -4.77 0.71 3.26
N LYS A 39 -4.19 -0.27 3.95
CA LYS A 39 -4.92 -1.14 4.89
C LYS A 39 -5.59 -0.36 6.02
N ARG A 40 -4.92 0.67 6.56
CA ARG A 40 -5.53 1.57 7.55
C ARG A 40 -6.66 2.40 6.97
N GLN A 41 -6.52 2.90 5.74
CA GLN A 41 -7.58 3.66 5.08
C GLN A 41 -8.83 2.80 4.86
N ILE A 42 -8.67 1.54 4.44
CA ILE A 42 -9.79 0.58 4.32
C ILE A 42 -10.50 0.40 5.66
N GLN A 43 -9.76 0.20 6.76
CA GLN A 43 -10.35 0.09 8.10
C GLN A 43 -11.14 1.35 8.51
N VAL A 44 -10.65 2.54 8.15
CA VAL A 44 -11.38 3.79 8.39
C VAL A 44 -12.68 3.83 7.60
N LEU A 45 -12.69 3.37 6.34
CA LEU A 45 -13.92 3.30 5.55
C LEU A 45 -14.94 2.35 6.16
N ASP A 46 -14.51 1.19 6.67
CA ASP A 46 -15.40 0.26 7.36
C ASP A 46 -16.06 0.91 8.58
N VAL A 47 -15.29 1.66 9.38
CA VAL A 47 -15.83 2.41 10.52
C VAL A 47 -16.83 3.47 10.08
N LEU A 48 -16.52 4.21 9.01
CA LEU A 48 -17.41 5.25 8.48
C LEU A 48 -18.71 4.67 7.92
N ALA A 49 -18.62 3.56 7.17
CA ALA A 49 -19.77 2.86 6.63
C ALA A 49 -20.68 2.34 7.75
N ASN A 50 -20.11 1.72 8.79
CA ASN A 50 -20.85 1.24 9.95
C ASN A 50 -21.50 2.38 10.74
N SER A 51 -20.78 3.50 10.93
CA SER A 51 -21.30 4.68 11.62
C SER A 51 -22.47 5.30 10.85
N LEU A 52 -22.34 5.43 9.53
CA LEU A 52 -23.40 5.95 8.67
C LEU A 52 -24.61 5.02 8.67
N ASN A 53 -24.38 3.71 8.60
CA ASN A 53 -25.44 2.70 8.69
C ASN A 53 -26.19 2.80 10.03
N TYR A 54 -25.48 2.95 11.14
CA TYR A 54 -26.08 3.19 12.45
C TYR A 54 -26.96 4.44 12.44
N CYS A 55 -26.45 5.57 11.93
CA CYS A 55 -27.22 6.82 11.84
C CYS A 55 -28.50 6.67 11.01
N CYS A 56 -28.52 5.79 10.01
CA CYS A 56 -29.71 5.52 9.20
C CYS A 56 -30.79 4.71 9.94
N HIS A 57 -30.39 3.93 10.95
CA HIS A 57 -31.29 3.09 11.75
C HIS A 57 -31.80 3.78 13.01
N LEU A 58 -31.30 4.99 13.33
CA LEU A 58 -31.81 5.78 14.44
C LEU A 58 -33.27 6.21 14.18
N PRO A 59 -34.07 6.43 15.24
CA PRO A 59 -35.39 7.03 15.12
C PRO A 59 -35.36 8.37 14.38
N ALA A 60 -36.38 8.69 13.59
CA ALA A 60 -36.39 9.87 12.71
C ALA A 60 -36.31 11.22 13.47
N ASP A 61 -36.69 11.23 14.73
CA ASP A 61 -36.63 12.36 15.66
C ASP A 61 -35.27 12.50 16.37
N HIS A 62 -34.37 11.51 16.23
CA HIS A 62 -33.05 11.57 16.81
C HIS A 62 -32.17 12.61 16.07
N PRO A 63 -31.41 13.47 16.77
CA PRO A 63 -30.65 14.56 16.14
C PRO A 63 -29.54 14.09 15.19
N GLN A 64 -29.12 12.83 15.30
CA GLN A 64 -28.10 12.19 14.46
C GLN A 64 -28.71 11.27 13.38
N HIS A 65 -30.04 11.19 13.28
CA HIS A 65 -30.68 10.41 12.22
C HIS A 65 -30.34 10.99 10.85
N ILE A 66 -29.95 10.12 9.93
CA ILE A 66 -29.71 10.46 8.53
C ILE A 66 -30.64 9.61 7.69
N SER A 67 -31.48 10.24 6.87
CA SER A 67 -32.34 9.47 5.97
C SER A 67 -31.50 8.73 4.92
N TRP A 68 -31.97 7.55 4.50
CA TRP A 68 -31.34 6.78 3.42
C TRP A 68 -31.12 7.59 2.15
N LYS A 69 -32.06 8.49 1.81
CA LYS A 69 -31.93 9.40 0.66
C LYS A 69 -30.66 10.25 0.72
N ASN A 70 -30.23 10.64 1.93
CA ASN A 70 -29.02 11.44 2.13
C ASN A 70 -27.78 10.57 2.36
N ALA A 71 -27.94 9.36 2.89
CA ALA A 71 -26.86 8.43 3.16
C ALA A 71 -26.38 7.67 1.92
N ASP A 72 -27.27 7.27 1.01
CA ASP A 72 -26.97 6.49 -0.18
C ASP A 72 -25.81 7.07 -1.03
N PRO A 73 -25.76 8.38 -1.33
CA PRO A 73 -24.63 8.96 -2.06
C PRO A 73 -23.30 8.80 -1.30
N ALA A 74 -23.32 8.97 0.03
CA ALA A 74 -22.13 8.83 0.86
C ALA A 74 -21.67 7.38 0.93
N ILE A 75 -22.58 6.41 1.06
CA ILE A 75 -22.27 4.97 1.01
C ILE A 75 -21.62 4.61 -0.33
N ASN A 76 -22.18 5.09 -1.45
CA ASN A 76 -21.61 4.84 -2.78
C ASN A 76 -20.20 5.43 -2.94
N ILE A 77 -19.94 6.63 -2.39
CA ILE A 77 -18.61 7.22 -2.39
C ILE A 77 -17.63 6.37 -1.58
N LEU A 78 -18.02 5.95 -0.37
CA LEU A 78 -17.18 5.11 0.49
C LEU A 78 -16.85 3.77 -0.19
N PHE A 79 -17.85 3.15 -0.83
CA PHE A 79 -17.68 1.90 -1.56
C PHE A 79 -16.72 2.05 -2.76
N ASN A 80 -16.91 3.07 -3.58
CA ASN A 80 -16.02 3.34 -4.73
C ASN A 80 -14.59 3.62 -4.28
N TYR A 81 -14.43 4.34 -3.17
CA TYR A 81 -13.11 4.61 -2.61
C TYR A 81 -12.46 3.34 -2.05
N ALA A 82 -13.23 2.46 -1.40
CA ALA A 82 -12.74 1.16 -0.95
C ALA A 82 -12.24 0.29 -2.12
N LEU A 83 -12.98 0.23 -3.24
CA LEU A 83 -12.55 -0.46 -4.45
C LEU A 83 -11.25 0.11 -5.04
N MET A 84 -11.11 1.43 -5.04
CA MET A 84 -9.89 2.08 -5.52
C MET A 84 -8.69 1.71 -4.64
N LEU A 85 -8.86 1.73 -3.32
CA LEU A 85 -7.81 1.36 -2.36
C LEU A 85 -7.42 -0.11 -2.49
N ASP A 86 -8.38 -1.02 -2.67
CA ASP A 86 -8.09 -2.44 -2.87
C ASP A 86 -7.23 -2.66 -4.13
N LYS A 87 -7.59 -2.01 -5.24
CA LYS A 87 -6.79 -2.03 -6.47
C LYS A 87 -5.37 -1.49 -6.25
N GLN A 88 -5.22 -0.40 -5.50
CA GLN A 88 -3.91 0.15 -5.14
C GLN A 88 -3.10 -0.82 -4.26
N SER A 89 -3.75 -1.47 -3.29
CA SER A 89 -3.12 -2.48 -2.43
C SER A 89 -2.56 -3.64 -3.26
N GLN A 90 -3.37 -4.19 -4.16
CA GLN A 90 -2.95 -5.28 -5.05
C GLN A 90 -1.77 -4.86 -5.95
N GLN A 91 -1.78 -3.64 -6.48
CA GLN A 91 -0.67 -3.13 -7.28
C GLN A 91 0.62 -3.00 -6.46
N ALA A 92 0.53 -2.51 -5.21
CA ALA A 92 1.68 -2.40 -4.33
C ALA A 92 2.22 -3.79 -3.93
N GLU A 93 1.35 -4.73 -3.58
CA GLU A 93 1.71 -6.11 -3.25
C GLU A 93 2.38 -6.83 -4.43
N ASN A 94 1.87 -6.64 -5.65
CA ASN A 94 2.49 -7.16 -6.86
C ASN A 94 3.90 -6.61 -7.08
N LYS A 95 4.12 -5.30 -6.86
CA LYS A 95 5.46 -4.69 -6.95
C LYS A 95 6.41 -5.26 -5.91
N VAL A 96 5.93 -5.49 -4.69
CA VAL A 96 6.72 -6.14 -3.62
C VAL A 96 7.13 -7.55 -4.05
N SER A 97 6.21 -8.34 -4.59
CA SER A 97 6.50 -9.69 -5.08
C SER A 97 7.55 -9.68 -6.19
N GLN A 98 7.41 -8.80 -7.18
CA GLN A 98 8.39 -8.65 -8.26
C GLN A 98 9.78 -8.22 -7.76
N LEU A 99 9.86 -7.30 -6.79
CA LEU A 99 11.12 -6.88 -6.20
C LEU A 99 11.79 -8.02 -5.41
N LYS A 100 11.00 -8.80 -4.66
CA LYS A 100 11.50 -9.98 -3.95
C LYS A 100 12.03 -11.04 -4.92
N GLU A 101 11.34 -11.32 -6.02
CA GLU A 101 11.82 -12.24 -7.06
C GLU A 101 13.11 -11.76 -7.73
N ARG A 102 13.19 -10.48 -8.12
CA ARG A 102 14.42 -9.90 -8.66
C ARG A 102 15.59 -10.04 -7.70
N SER A 103 15.35 -9.84 -6.40
CA SER A 103 16.39 -9.99 -5.38
C SER A 103 16.88 -11.43 -5.20
N LYS A 104 16.04 -12.44 -5.50
CA LYS A 104 16.42 -13.86 -5.46
C LYS A 104 17.28 -14.26 -6.67
N ASN A 105 16.99 -13.71 -7.85
CA ASN A 105 17.72 -13.99 -9.09
C ASN A 105 19.07 -13.22 -9.20
N GLU A 106 19.38 -12.32 -8.27
CA GLU A 106 20.67 -11.61 -8.17
C GLU A 106 21.73 -12.34 -7.29
N TYR A 107 21.47 -13.60 -6.93
CA TYR A 107 22.39 -14.51 -6.24
C TYR A 107 22.69 -15.73 -7.09
#